data_AF-A0A2V5VX52-F1
#
_entry.id   AF-A0A2V5VX52-F1
#
_cell.length_a   1.000
_cell.length_b   1.000
_cell.length_c   1.000
_cell.angle_alpha   90.00
_cell.angle_beta   90.00
_cell.angle_gamma   90.00
#
_symmetry.space_group_name_H-M   'P 1'
#
loop_
_entity.id
_entity.type
_entity.pdbx_description
1 polymer ?
#
loop_
_entity_poly.entity_id
_entity_poly.type
_entity_poly.pdbx_seq_one_letter_code
_entity_poly.pdbx_strand_id
1 'polypeptide(L)'
;MGNRSSAGKGAKRNRALEPDLLAACRPGWSLPGEFYRDDEIYRLDIEHVWRTGWLFAGHTCEIAKPGEYFTMEVDSDSIIIIRADDGSIHALHNVCRHRGSRICSEACGHVSRFVCPYHQWTYDLDGTLLACRGMQADLDKSQFSLHPVHVKEVEGLIFISLAKKPVPFAPAQRALAPLLKPQGFARAIVAKAVDYLVKANWKLIWENNRECYHCIINHPQYIKANFDHYNADDTSPRVREAITAVVTRSEKKWTDNGLAPTHKQTGMTVFPDAEHDVWFSANRTPLVDGWVSESMDGTRVAPLMGHYQDADVGTLRIRTLPNFWNHSSCDHGVSTRLLPVGPQQTAIRVYWLVDEKAAPAERCELQRLHARSVFSLQGIQRGKFRALVFKEDFKKRFVVADVRRLRSISDFGFRILKNEPPYVRCYSNKNESTPKSRNHHHRRRRRRLRRGLRACESRPDRRSADRTRRRRWPGDHVPGRGALRPGARLRRAHQARDALGGRLPRLTKVRREARLA
;
A
#
# COMPACT_ATOMS: atom_id res chain seq x y z
N MET A 1 -64.70 1.19 29.71
CA MET A 1 -64.65 1.01 28.24
C MET A 1 -63.21 0.75 27.82
N GLY A 2 -62.96 0.00 26.74
CA GLY A 2 -61.66 -0.63 26.48
C GLY A 2 -60.56 0.29 25.94
N ASN A 3 -59.34 0.12 26.46
CA ASN A 3 -58.11 0.72 25.95
C ASN A 3 -57.72 0.05 24.60
N ARG A 4 -57.33 0.83 23.58
CA ARG A 4 -56.88 0.31 22.27
C ARG A 4 -55.38 0.52 22.10
N SER A 5 -54.63 -0.57 22.07
CA SER A 5 -53.18 -0.59 21.84
C SER A 5 -52.84 -0.40 20.35
N SER A 6 -52.17 0.71 20.02
CA SER A 6 -51.58 0.96 18.69
C SER A 6 -50.23 0.26 18.56
N ALA A 7 -50.21 -1.08 18.62
CA ALA A 7 -49.02 -1.90 18.39
C ALA A 7 -48.60 -1.86 16.91
N GLY A 8 -47.96 -0.76 16.50
CA GLY A 8 -47.43 -0.57 15.15
C GLY A 8 -46.43 -1.67 14.81
N LYS A 9 -46.77 -2.53 13.84
CA LYS A 9 -45.95 -3.68 13.44
C LYS A 9 -44.66 -3.21 12.76
N GLY A 10 -43.62 -2.98 13.55
CA GLY A 10 -42.23 -2.79 13.11
C GLY A 10 -41.63 -4.08 12.55
N ALA A 11 -42.28 -4.66 11.53
CA ALA A 11 -41.77 -5.82 10.81
C ALA A 11 -40.49 -5.42 10.08
N LYS A 12 -39.35 -5.89 10.58
CA LYS A 12 -38.08 -5.86 9.83
C LYS A 12 -38.29 -6.67 8.54
N ARG A 13 -38.62 -5.98 7.44
CA ARG A 13 -38.64 -6.60 6.12
C ARG A 13 -37.22 -7.11 5.85
N ASN A 14 -37.10 -8.40 5.62
CA ASN A 14 -35.83 -9.02 5.23
C ASN A 14 -35.58 -8.68 3.75
N ARG A 15 -35.20 -7.43 3.48
CA ARG A 15 -34.88 -6.89 2.14
C ARG A 15 -33.55 -7.48 1.67
N ALA A 16 -33.55 -8.75 1.29
CA ALA A 16 -32.69 -9.18 0.20
C ALA A 16 -32.92 -8.19 -0.96
N LEU A 17 -31.83 -7.65 -1.54
CA LEU A 17 -31.81 -6.62 -2.60
C LEU A 17 -33.11 -6.60 -3.39
N GLU A 18 -33.99 -5.63 -3.13
CA GLU A 18 -35.24 -5.53 -3.89
C GLU A 18 -34.86 -5.45 -5.38
N PRO A 19 -35.41 -6.31 -6.26
CA PRO A 19 -35.03 -6.34 -7.67
C PRO A 19 -35.12 -4.96 -8.31
N ASP A 20 -36.09 -4.16 -7.85
CA ASP A 20 -36.32 -2.76 -8.18
C ASP A 20 -35.09 -1.85 -7.94
N LEU A 21 -34.27 -2.10 -6.92
CA LEU A 21 -33.08 -1.29 -6.61
C LEU A 21 -31.91 -1.60 -7.55
N LEU A 22 -31.74 -2.86 -7.97
CA LEU A 22 -30.79 -3.22 -9.02
C LEU A 22 -31.30 -2.77 -10.40
N ALA A 23 -32.61 -2.87 -10.66
CA ALA A 23 -33.24 -2.35 -11.87
C ALA A 23 -33.22 -0.80 -11.94
N ALA A 24 -33.08 -0.11 -10.80
CA ALA A 24 -32.90 1.33 -10.73
C ALA A 24 -31.47 1.78 -11.09
N CYS A 25 -30.47 0.88 -11.13
CA CYS A 25 -29.13 1.20 -11.59
C CYS A 25 -29.13 1.45 -13.11
N ARG A 26 -28.74 2.65 -13.52
CA ARG A 26 -28.74 3.08 -14.94
C ARG A 26 -27.30 3.17 -15.46
N PRO A 27 -26.95 2.51 -16.57
CA PRO A 27 -25.64 2.68 -17.21
C PRO A 27 -25.35 4.17 -17.50
N GLY A 28 -24.15 4.63 -17.12
CA GLY A 28 -23.74 6.04 -17.25
C GLY A 28 -24.18 6.97 -16.12
N TRP A 29 -24.85 6.47 -15.08
CA TRP A 29 -25.21 7.23 -13.87
C TRP A 29 -24.48 6.69 -12.63
N SER A 30 -24.41 7.50 -11.57
CA SER A 30 -24.03 7.02 -10.23
C SER A 30 -25.10 6.09 -9.64
N LEU A 31 -24.73 5.31 -8.62
CA LEU A 31 -25.67 4.38 -7.97
C LEU A 31 -26.77 5.14 -7.20
N PRO A 32 -27.96 4.53 -7.01
CA PRO A 32 -28.95 4.98 -6.04
C PRO A 32 -28.35 5.22 -4.65
N GLY A 33 -28.89 6.20 -3.91
CA GLY A 33 -28.30 6.70 -2.66
C GLY A 33 -28.21 5.65 -1.54
N GLU A 34 -29.07 4.65 -1.62
CA GLU A 34 -29.16 3.46 -0.75
C GLU A 34 -27.84 2.68 -0.74
N PHE A 35 -27.19 2.49 -1.91
CA PHE A 35 -25.92 1.76 -2.02
C PHE A 35 -24.77 2.37 -1.21
N TYR A 36 -24.89 3.62 -0.80
CA TYR A 36 -23.88 4.35 -0.05
C TYR A 36 -24.23 4.56 1.43
N ARG A 37 -25.38 4.09 1.91
CA ARG A 37 -25.92 4.44 3.24
C ARG A 37 -26.72 3.34 3.95
N ASP A 38 -27.31 2.40 3.23
CA ASP A 38 -28.18 1.38 3.81
C ASP A 38 -27.37 0.25 4.47
N ASP A 39 -27.77 -0.14 5.69
CA ASP A 39 -27.09 -1.17 6.49
C ASP A 39 -27.18 -2.57 5.86
N GLU A 40 -28.29 -2.90 5.20
CA GLU A 40 -28.50 -4.22 4.58
C GLU A 40 -27.75 -4.31 3.24
N ILE A 41 -27.69 -3.20 2.47
CA ILE A 41 -26.82 -3.14 1.29
C ILE A 41 -25.33 -3.22 1.70
N TYR A 42 -24.93 -2.60 2.81
CA TYR A 42 -23.58 -2.80 3.35
C TYR A 42 -23.35 -4.25 3.80
N ARG A 43 -24.31 -4.89 4.47
CA ARG A 43 -24.22 -6.31 4.84
C ARG A 43 -24.00 -7.21 3.61
N LEU A 44 -24.67 -6.90 2.50
CA LEU A 44 -24.55 -7.59 1.22
C LEU A 44 -23.25 -7.24 0.47
N ASP A 45 -22.70 -6.03 0.58
CA ASP A 45 -21.32 -5.72 0.15
C ASP A 45 -20.33 -6.66 0.87
N ILE A 46 -20.47 -6.81 2.20
CA ILE A 46 -19.57 -7.69 2.98
C ILE A 46 -19.71 -9.15 2.55
N GLU A 47 -20.94 -9.64 2.42
CA GLU A 47 -21.22 -11.04 2.05
C GLU A 47 -20.76 -11.39 0.63
N HIS A 48 -21.03 -10.54 -0.36
CA HIS A 48 -20.85 -10.87 -1.77
C HIS A 48 -19.63 -10.23 -2.45
N VAL A 49 -18.97 -9.25 -1.82
CA VAL A 49 -17.75 -8.61 -2.36
C VAL A 49 -16.53 -8.83 -1.46
N TRP A 50 -16.63 -8.50 -0.17
CA TRP A 50 -15.46 -8.57 0.73
C TRP A 50 -15.14 -9.99 1.20
N ARG A 51 -16.13 -10.89 1.29
CA ARG A 51 -15.93 -12.30 1.65
C ARG A 51 -15.76 -13.25 0.45
N THR A 52 -15.77 -12.75 -0.79
CA THR A 52 -15.70 -13.56 -2.03
C THR A 52 -14.41 -13.38 -2.81
N GLY A 53 -13.90 -12.14 -2.92
CA GLY A 53 -12.72 -11.80 -3.71
C GLY A 53 -11.38 -12.06 -3.02
N TRP A 54 -10.29 -11.66 -3.69
CA TRP A 54 -8.97 -11.55 -3.09
C TRP A 54 -8.75 -10.13 -2.55
N LEU A 55 -8.38 -10.02 -1.27
CA LEU A 55 -8.07 -8.77 -0.60
C LEU A 55 -6.56 -8.62 -0.46
N PHE A 56 -6.00 -7.49 -0.86
CA PHE A 56 -4.62 -7.13 -0.51
C PHE A 56 -4.51 -6.96 1.00
N ALA A 57 -3.63 -7.73 1.62
CA ALA A 57 -3.44 -7.76 3.07
C ALA A 57 -2.33 -6.82 3.54
N GLY A 58 -1.20 -6.77 2.83
CA GLY A 58 -0.02 -6.00 3.25
C GLY A 58 1.23 -6.38 2.45
N HIS A 59 2.39 -5.88 2.87
CA HIS A 59 3.68 -6.19 2.23
C HIS A 59 4.45 -7.26 3.01
N THR A 60 5.24 -8.08 2.31
CA THR A 60 6.06 -9.15 2.94
C THR A 60 7.07 -8.61 3.94
N CYS A 61 7.48 -7.34 3.82
CA CYS A 61 8.36 -6.67 4.77
C CYS A 61 7.67 -6.20 6.08
N GLU A 62 6.34 -6.30 6.19
CA GLU A 62 5.65 -6.22 7.49
C GLU A 62 5.83 -7.51 8.33
N ILE A 63 6.26 -8.61 7.70
CA ILE A 63 6.58 -9.90 8.30
C ILE A 63 7.91 -10.43 7.73
N ALA A 64 8.99 -9.69 7.94
CA ALA A 64 10.29 -9.97 7.33
C ALA A 64 10.95 -11.24 7.89
N LYS A 65 10.67 -11.62 9.14
CA LYS A 65 11.24 -12.79 9.83
C LYS A 65 10.16 -13.77 10.29
N PRO A 66 10.49 -15.06 10.50
CA PRO A 66 9.60 -16.00 11.18
C PRO A 66 9.05 -15.45 12.51
N GLY A 67 7.81 -15.81 12.81
CA GLY A 67 7.07 -15.36 14.00
C GLY A 67 6.59 -13.90 13.96
N GLU A 68 7.11 -13.05 13.06
CA GLU A 68 6.57 -11.70 12.85
C GLU A 68 5.18 -11.77 12.19
N TYR A 69 4.23 -10.99 12.72
CA TYR A 69 2.84 -10.97 12.27
C TYR A 69 2.24 -9.55 12.26
N PHE A 70 1.18 -9.35 11.47
CA PHE A 70 0.23 -8.25 11.61
C PHE A 70 -1.22 -8.78 11.63
N THR A 71 -2.18 -7.96 12.06
CA THR A 71 -3.60 -8.27 11.91
C THR A 71 -4.28 -7.36 10.89
N MET A 72 -5.37 -7.86 10.31
CA MET A 72 -6.25 -7.12 9.43
C MET A 72 -7.71 -7.40 9.82
N GLU A 73 -8.49 -6.34 10.00
CA GLU A 73 -9.92 -6.42 10.31
C GLU A 73 -10.71 -6.16 9.02
N VAL A 74 -11.55 -7.10 8.61
CA VAL A 74 -12.45 -6.99 7.44
C VAL A 74 -13.88 -7.04 7.97
N ASP A 75 -14.47 -5.87 8.22
CA ASP A 75 -15.73 -5.77 8.99
C ASP A 75 -15.60 -6.50 10.35
N SER A 76 -16.30 -7.61 10.52
CA SER A 76 -16.30 -8.46 11.72
C SER A 76 -15.19 -9.51 11.77
N ASP A 77 -14.49 -9.77 10.65
CA ASP A 77 -13.42 -10.77 10.56
C ASP A 77 -12.05 -10.18 10.94
N SER A 78 -11.51 -10.58 12.09
CA SER A 78 -10.12 -10.30 12.48
C SER A 78 -9.21 -11.43 12.02
N ILE A 79 -8.24 -11.14 11.16
CA ILE A 79 -7.32 -12.09 10.54
C ILE A 79 -5.89 -11.80 11.00
N ILE A 80 -5.14 -12.81 11.40
CA ILE A 80 -3.69 -12.75 11.60
C ILE A 80 -3.01 -13.13 10.28
N ILE A 81 -1.99 -12.38 9.87
CA ILE A 81 -1.09 -12.71 8.76
C ILE A 81 0.32 -12.84 9.37
N ILE A 82 0.96 -14.00 9.20
CA ILE A 82 2.21 -14.37 9.89
C ILE A 82 3.17 -15.12 8.97
N ARG A 83 4.49 -15.00 9.20
CA ARG A 83 5.51 -15.89 8.62
C ARG A 83 5.85 -17.04 9.57
N ALA A 84 5.82 -18.27 9.09
CA ALA A 84 6.22 -19.46 9.86
C ALA A 84 7.74 -19.71 9.85
N ASP A 85 8.19 -20.69 10.65
CA ASP A 85 9.61 -21.06 10.83
C ASP A 85 10.27 -21.60 9.54
N ASP A 86 9.49 -22.12 8.59
CA ASP A 86 9.93 -22.55 7.25
C ASP A 86 9.98 -21.40 6.22
N GLY A 87 9.59 -20.19 6.62
CA GLY A 87 9.52 -19.00 5.77
C GLY A 87 8.20 -18.83 5.00
N SER A 88 7.28 -19.80 5.07
CA SER A 88 5.95 -19.70 4.46
C SER A 88 5.08 -18.64 5.15
N ILE A 89 3.99 -18.22 4.50
CA ILE A 89 3.06 -17.21 5.01
C ILE A 89 1.70 -17.86 5.22
N HIS A 90 1.14 -17.71 6.43
CA HIS A 90 -0.22 -18.14 6.76
C HIS A 90 -1.13 -16.94 7.01
N ALA A 91 -2.42 -17.10 6.69
CA ALA A 91 -3.48 -16.23 7.14
C ALA A 91 -4.50 -17.05 7.95
N LEU A 92 -4.89 -16.58 9.13
CA LEU A 92 -5.66 -17.35 10.12
C LEU A 92 -6.72 -16.44 10.78
N HIS A 93 -7.93 -16.95 11.03
CA HIS A 93 -8.90 -16.21 11.85
C HIS A 93 -8.36 -16.05 13.30
N ASN A 94 -8.35 -14.82 13.80
CA ASN A 94 -7.82 -14.40 15.10
C ASN A 94 -8.78 -14.78 16.26
N VAL A 95 -9.27 -16.01 16.27
CA VAL A 95 -10.39 -16.47 17.10
C VAL A 95 -10.07 -17.85 17.69
N CYS A 96 -9.87 -17.90 19.01
CA CYS A 96 -9.56 -19.14 19.71
C CYS A 96 -10.77 -20.10 19.67
N ARG A 97 -10.54 -21.30 19.12
CA ARG A 97 -11.51 -22.38 18.92
C ARG A 97 -12.17 -22.94 20.19
N HIS A 98 -11.72 -22.55 21.39
CA HIS A 98 -12.37 -22.90 22.67
C HIS A 98 -13.63 -22.06 22.95
N ARG A 99 -13.48 -20.73 23.00
CA ARG A 99 -14.54 -19.78 23.45
C ARG A 99 -14.51 -18.43 22.72
N GLY A 100 -14.01 -18.39 21.49
CA GLY A 100 -14.06 -17.20 20.63
C GLY A 100 -13.14 -16.03 21.03
N SER A 101 -12.29 -16.17 22.06
CA SER A 101 -11.36 -15.12 22.46
C SER A 101 -10.40 -14.75 21.33
N ARG A 102 -10.19 -13.45 21.13
CA ARG A 102 -9.10 -12.94 20.29
C ARG A 102 -7.76 -13.45 20.82
N ILE A 103 -6.84 -13.78 19.91
CA ILE A 103 -5.54 -14.39 20.24
C ILE A 103 -4.46 -13.31 20.26
N CYS A 104 -4.32 -12.60 19.14
CA CYS A 104 -3.45 -11.44 19.00
C CYS A 104 -4.27 -10.16 19.20
N SER A 105 -4.12 -9.51 20.36
CA SER A 105 -4.73 -8.21 20.64
C SER A 105 -3.98 -7.05 19.97
N GLU A 106 -2.66 -7.15 19.87
CA GLU A 106 -1.84 -6.19 19.14
C GLU A 106 -1.95 -6.42 17.64
N ALA A 107 -2.22 -5.37 16.86
CA ALA A 107 -2.34 -5.51 15.40
C ALA A 107 -0.99 -5.70 14.66
N CYS A 108 0.11 -5.94 15.39
CA CYS A 108 1.37 -6.50 14.90
C CYS A 108 2.28 -6.90 16.07
N GLY A 109 3.20 -7.83 15.83
CA GLY A 109 4.21 -8.22 16.80
C GLY A 109 5.09 -9.36 16.31
N HIS A 110 5.75 -10.04 17.25
CA HIS A 110 6.48 -11.27 17.01
C HIS A 110 6.11 -12.31 18.08
N VAL A 111 5.86 -13.55 17.67
CA VAL A 111 5.55 -14.70 18.55
C VAL A 111 6.30 -15.94 18.08
N SER A 112 6.77 -16.75 19.03
CA SER A 112 7.28 -18.10 18.71
C SER A 112 6.14 -19.10 18.52
N ARG A 113 5.03 -18.97 19.25
CA ARG A 113 3.80 -19.76 19.13
C ARG A 113 2.60 -18.90 19.57
N PHE A 114 1.41 -19.15 19.03
CA PHE A 114 0.20 -18.42 19.42
C PHE A 114 -0.37 -18.97 20.73
N VAL A 115 -0.44 -18.15 21.78
CA VAL A 115 -1.04 -18.56 23.06
C VAL A 115 -2.30 -17.74 23.31
N CYS A 116 -3.46 -18.39 23.37
CA CYS A 116 -4.72 -17.73 23.68
C CYS A 116 -4.69 -17.10 25.09
N PRO A 117 -4.93 -15.79 25.26
CA PRO A 117 -4.78 -15.12 26.55
C PRO A 117 -5.77 -15.64 27.61
N TYR A 118 -6.95 -16.13 27.19
CA TYR A 118 -8.04 -16.52 28.09
C TYR A 118 -7.77 -17.86 28.81
N HIS A 119 -7.43 -18.92 28.08
CA HIS A 119 -7.29 -20.29 28.61
C HIS A 119 -6.00 -20.99 28.18
N GLN A 120 -5.03 -20.25 27.62
CA GLN A 120 -3.69 -20.72 27.26
C GLN A 120 -3.71 -22.00 26.41
N TRP A 121 -4.70 -22.10 25.51
CA TRP A 121 -4.62 -22.98 24.35
C TRP A 121 -3.51 -22.45 23.43
N THR A 122 -2.57 -23.32 23.07
CA THR A 122 -1.38 -22.96 22.30
C THR A 122 -1.45 -23.59 20.92
N TYR A 123 -1.28 -22.76 19.90
CA TYR A 123 -1.26 -23.14 18.49
C TYR A 123 0.13 -22.89 17.87
N ASP A 124 0.47 -23.66 16.85
CA ASP A 124 1.62 -23.38 16.00
C ASP A 124 1.31 -22.27 14.98
N LEU A 125 2.34 -21.79 14.26
CA LEU A 125 2.26 -20.62 13.39
C LEU A 125 1.41 -20.86 12.12
N ASP A 126 1.14 -22.13 11.80
CA ASP A 126 0.18 -22.59 10.79
C ASP A 126 -1.28 -22.64 11.31
N GLY A 127 -1.49 -22.42 12.62
CA GLY A 127 -2.76 -22.54 13.31
C GLY A 127 -3.06 -23.90 13.97
N THR A 128 -2.18 -24.89 13.87
CA THR A 128 -2.39 -26.24 14.42
C THR A 128 -2.43 -26.23 15.96
N LEU A 129 -3.46 -26.83 16.57
CA LEU A 129 -3.59 -26.86 18.04
C LEU A 129 -2.58 -27.84 18.69
N LEU A 130 -1.56 -27.29 19.35
CA LEU A 130 -0.52 -28.06 20.03
C LEU A 130 -0.96 -28.50 21.45
N ALA A 131 -1.54 -27.59 22.22
CA ALA A 131 -1.86 -27.82 23.63
C ALA A 131 -3.15 -27.14 24.09
N CYS A 132 -3.96 -27.87 24.87
CA CYS A 132 -5.23 -27.44 25.43
C CYS A 132 -5.37 -28.02 26.85
N ARG A 133 -4.92 -27.26 27.86
CA ARG A 133 -4.91 -27.73 29.26
C ARG A 133 -6.33 -27.84 29.81
N GLY A 134 -6.59 -28.84 30.64
CA GLY A 134 -7.87 -29.05 31.32
C GLY A 134 -9.00 -29.61 30.44
N MET A 135 -8.71 -30.03 29.21
CA MET A 135 -9.66 -30.73 28.35
C MET A 135 -9.67 -32.24 28.63
N GLN A 136 -10.72 -32.92 28.19
CA GLN A 136 -10.84 -34.38 28.24
C GLN A 136 -9.74 -35.08 27.41
N ALA A 137 -9.34 -36.29 27.84
CA ALA A 137 -8.17 -36.99 27.30
C ALA A 137 -8.35 -37.50 25.86
N ASP A 138 -9.60 -37.69 25.45
CA ASP A 138 -10.08 -38.12 24.13
C ASP A 138 -10.29 -36.96 23.13
N LEU A 139 -9.98 -35.71 23.51
CA LEU A 139 -10.11 -34.56 22.60
C LEU A 139 -9.11 -34.66 21.44
N ASP A 140 -9.62 -34.96 20.24
CA ASP A 140 -8.89 -34.83 18.98
C ASP A 140 -8.61 -33.36 18.66
N LYS A 141 -7.36 -32.95 18.88
CA LYS A 141 -6.91 -31.57 18.67
C LYS A 141 -7.00 -31.11 17.20
N SER A 142 -6.97 -32.03 16.24
CA SER A 142 -6.95 -31.68 14.81
C SER A 142 -8.23 -30.93 14.38
N GLN A 143 -9.35 -31.24 15.02
CA GLN A 143 -10.65 -30.59 14.80
C GLN A 143 -10.69 -29.14 15.34
N PHE A 144 -9.71 -28.76 16.16
CA PHE A 144 -9.65 -27.51 16.93
C PHE A 144 -8.49 -26.57 16.55
N SER A 145 -7.78 -26.82 15.44
CA SER A 145 -6.86 -25.86 14.82
C SER A 145 -7.57 -24.56 14.42
N LEU A 146 -6.84 -23.44 14.36
CA LEU A 146 -7.39 -22.15 13.91
C LEU A 146 -7.94 -22.27 12.48
N HIS A 147 -9.03 -21.56 12.18
CA HIS A 147 -9.60 -21.60 10.84
C HIS A 147 -8.65 -20.91 9.86
N PRO A 148 -8.15 -21.61 8.82
CA PRO A 148 -7.25 -21.02 7.84
C PRO A 148 -8.01 -20.13 6.87
N VAL A 149 -7.32 -19.10 6.41
CA VAL A 149 -7.77 -18.17 5.37
C VAL A 149 -6.86 -18.38 4.16
N HIS A 150 -7.41 -18.35 2.94
CA HIS A 150 -6.59 -18.52 1.74
C HIS A 150 -5.60 -17.38 1.64
N VAL A 151 -4.34 -17.67 1.31
CA VAL A 151 -3.27 -16.67 1.19
C VAL A 151 -2.42 -16.92 -0.05
N LYS A 152 -2.00 -15.84 -0.70
CA LYS A 152 -1.05 -15.82 -1.81
C LYS A 152 -0.10 -14.63 -1.68
N GLU A 153 1.07 -14.79 -2.27
CA GLU A 153 2.13 -13.80 -2.31
C GLU A 153 2.52 -13.59 -3.79
N VAL A 154 2.85 -12.37 -4.17
CA VAL A 154 3.39 -12.06 -5.50
C VAL A 154 4.36 -10.87 -5.45
N GLU A 155 5.65 -11.17 -5.64
CA GLU A 155 6.75 -10.20 -5.79
C GLU A 155 6.86 -9.16 -4.65
N GLY A 156 6.34 -9.48 -3.45
CA GLY A 156 6.31 -8.67 -2.24
C GLY A 156 4.92 -8.32 -1.70
N LEU A 157 3.85 -8.53 -2.48
CA LEU A 157 2.47 -8.21 -2.09
C LEU A 157 1.76 -9.46 -1.54
N ILE A 158 1.18 -9.36 -0.35
CA ILE A 158 0.37 -10.43 0.26
C ILE A 158 -1.12 -10.18 -0.05
N PHE A 159 -1.81 -11.21 -0.51
CA PHE A 159 -3.25 -11.25 -0.72
C PHE A 159 -3.89 -12.38 0.10
N ILE A 160 -5.08 -12.15 0.63
CA ILE A 160 -5.89 -13.18 1.31
C ILE A 160 -7.27 -13.32 0.68
N SER A 161 -7.99 -14.41 0.94
CA SER A 161 -9.43 -14.52 0.66
C SER A 161 -10.17 -15.30 1.74
N LEU A 162 -11.27 -14.71 2.20
CA LEU A 162 -12.22 -15.31 3.16
C LEU A 162 -13.17 -16.33 2.50
N ALA A 163 -13.15 -16.43 1.17
CA ALA A 163 -14.05 -17.30 0.42
C ALA A 163 -13.74 -18.77 0.69
N LYS A 164 -14.78 -19.61 0.89
CA LYS A 164 -14.60 -21.07 1.02
C LYS A 164 -13.83 -21.68 -0.17
N LYS A 165 -14.07 -21.15 -1.37
CA LYS A 165 -13.37 -21.48 -2.62
C LYS A 165 -13.17 -20.18 -3.42
N PRO A 166 -12.02 -19.50 -3.31
CA PRO A 166 -11.77 -18.27 -4.06
C PRO A 166 -11.57 -18.53 -5.56
N VAL A 167 -11.72 -17.47 -6.37
CA VAL A 167 -11.32 -17.50 -7.79
C VAL A 167 -9.82 -17.80 -7.92
N PRO A 168 -9.35 -18.46 -9.00
CA PRO A 168 -7.93 -18.77 -9.17
C PRO A 168 -7.05 -17.51 -9.16
N PHE A 169 -6.01 -17.50 -8.32
CA PHE A 169 -5.06 -16.37 -8.25
C PHE A 169 -4.04 -16.37 -9.41
N ALA A 170 -3.83 -17.52 -10.07
CA ALA A 170 -2.80 -17.70 -11.09
C ALA A 170 -2.89 -16.73 -12.31
N PRO A 171 -4.07 -16.32 -12.82
CA PRO A 171 -4.16 -15.28 -13.85
C PRO A 171 -3.62 -13.92 -13.36
N ALA A 172 -3.98 -13.51 -12.13
CA ALA A 172 -3.47 -12.29 -11.52
C ALA A 172 -1.95 -12.36 -11.32
N GLN A 173 -1.44 -13.48 -10.79
CA GLN A 173 -0.01 -13.69 -10.60
C GLN A 173 0.77 -13.58 -11.93
N ARG A 174 0.30 -14.22 -13.02
CA ARG A 174 0.93 -14.13 -14.35
C ARG A 174 0.93 -12.72 -14.93
N ALA A 175 -0.11 -11.93 -14.68
CA ALA A 175 -0.23 -10.56 -15.19
C ALA A 175 0.54 -9.53 -14.36
N LEU A 176 0.59 -9.71 -13.04
CA LEU A 176 1.19 -8.75 -12.10
C LEU A 176 2.70 -8.98 -11.92
N ALA A 177 3.16 -10.22 -11.79
CA ALA A 177 4.55 -10.51 -11.44
C ALA A 177 5.59 -9.89 -12.40
N PRO A 178 5.43 -9.91 -13.75
CA PRO A 178 6.38 -9.28 -14.67
C PRO A 178 6.53 -7.76 -14.48
N LEU A 179 5.54 -7.10 -13.87
CA LEU A 179 5.52 -5.66 -13.64
C LEU A 179 5.95 -5.28 -12.22
N LEU A 180 5.62 -6.12 -11.24
CA LEU A 180 6.03 -5.98 -9.83
C LEU A 180 7.51 -6.32 -9.63
N LYS A 181 8.04 -7.34 -10.32
CA LYS A 181 9.42 -7.82 -10.15
C LYS A 181 10.49 -6.74 -10.39
N PRO A 182 10.42 -5.89 -11.45
CA PRO A 182 11.33 -4.76 -11.58
C PRO A 182 11.22 -3.72 -10.46
N GLN A 183 10.02 -3.51 -9.91
CA GLN A 183 9.79 -2.58 -8.79
C GLN A 183 10.34 -3.13 -7.46
N GLY A 184 10.39 -4.46 -7.29
CA GLY A 184 11.11 -5.11 -6.19
C GLY A 184 10.49 -4.95 -4.80
N PHE A 185 9.16 -5.03 -4.67
CA PHE A 185 8.50 -4.94 -3.36
C PHE A 185 8.99 -6.02 -2.37
N ALA A 186 9.40 -7.20 -2.86
CA ALA A 186 9.98 -8.27 -2.05
C ALA A 186 11.27 -7.89 -1.28
N ARG A 187 11.94 -6.79 -1.66
CA ARG A 187 13.11 -6.20 -0.96
C ARG A 187 12.87 -4.75 -0.53
N ALA A 188 11.61 -4.37 -0.38
CA ALA A 188 11.22 -3.06 0.12
C ALA A 188 11.22 -3.02 1.65
N ILE A 189 11.32 -1.81 2.21
CA ILE A 189 11.01 -1.53 3.62
C ILE A 189 9.91 -0.46 3.70
N VAL A 190 9.03 -0.58 4.71
CA VAL A 190 8.03 0.45 5.03
C VAL A 190 8.75 1.64 5.67
N ALA A 191 9.09 2.65 4.87
CA ALA A 191 9.70 3.89 5.38
C ALA A 191 8.68 4.79 6.09
N LYS A 192 7.39 4.65 5.74
CA LYS A 192 6.28 5.31 6.44
C LYS A 192 4.97 4.54 6.23
N ALA A 193 4.15 4.47 7.27
CA ALA A 193 2.73 4.12 7.15
C ALA A 193 1.87 5.24 7.77
N VAL A 194 0.65 5.44 7.26
CA VAL A 194 -0.36 6.35 7.82
C VAL A 194 -1.73 5.67 7.77
N ASP A 195 -2.36 5.50 8.92
CA ASP A 195 -3.71 4.97 9.08
C ASP A 195 -4.72 6.11 9.36
N TYR A 196 -5.89 6.09 8.71
CA TYR A 196 -6.99 7.02 8.97
C TYR A 196 -8.37 6.46 8.57
N LEU A 197 -9.42 6.93 9.24
CA LEU A 197 -10.81 6.63 8.89
C LEU A 197 -11.39 7.71 7.97
N VAL A 198 -12.06 7.31 6.89
CA VAL A 198 -12.85 8.19 6.02
C VAL A 198 -14.34 7.98 6.30
N LYS A 199 -15.10 9.08 6.33
CA LYS A 199 -16.56 9.08 6.59
C LYS A 199 -17.34 9.01 5.27
N ALA A 200 -17.07 7.95 4.51
CA ALA A 200 -17.72 7.63 3.25
C ALA A 200 -17.82 6.11 3.09
N ASN A 201 -18.81 5.65 2.30
CA ASN A 201 -18.88 4.28 1.83
C ASN A 201 -17.63 3.94 0.99
N TRP A 202 -17.18 2.69 1.06
CA TRP A 202 -15.99 2.23 0.33
C TRP A 202 -16.11 2.40 -1.19
N LYS A 203 -17.33 2.35 -1.76
CA LYS A 203 -17.58 2.57 -3.19
C LYS A 203 -17.29 4.01 -3.62
N LEU A 204 -17.67 5.02 -2.83
CA LEU A 204 -17.37 6.44 -3.12
C LEU A 204 -15.85 6.72 -3.13
N ILE A 205 -15.09 5.99 -2.33
CA ILE A 205 -13.62 6.09 -2.26
C ILE A 205 -12.98 5.48 -3.51
N TRP A 206 -13.56 4.39 -4.02
CA TRP A 206 -13.18 3.85 -5.33
C TRP A 206 -13.57 4.76 -6.48
N GLU A 207 -14.80 5.28 -6.52
CA GLU A 207 -15.26 6.20 -7.56
C GLU A 207 -14.31 7.39 -7.68
N ASN A 208 -13.93 8.03 -6.56
CA ASN A 208 -12.91 9.08 -6.51
C ASN A 208 -11.51 8.60 -6.99
N ASN A 209 -11.16 7.33 -6.84
CA ASN A 209 -9.89 6.77 -7.36
C ASN A 209 -9.98 6.30 -8.83
N ARG A 210 -11.19 6.22 -9.41
CA ARG A 210 -11.43 5.84 -10.80
C ARG A 210 -11.68 7.05 -11.72
N GLU A 211 -11.47 8.28 -11.25
CA GLU A 211 -11.41 9.47 -12.12
C GLU A 211 -10.32 10.46 -11.67
N CYS A 212 -9.97 11.37 -12.58
CA CYS A 212 -9.10 12.51 -12.30
C CYS A 212 -9.72 13.85 -12.77
N TYR A 213 -11.04 13.87 -12.97
CA TYR A 213 -11.81 15.07 -13.29
C TYR A 213 -11.75 16.08 -12.14
N HIS A 214 -11.73 15.61 -10.89
CA HIS A 214 -11.51 16.47 -9.72
C HIS A 214 -10.05 16.96 -9.57
N CYS A 215 -9.07 16.38 -10.29
CA CYS A 215 -7.65 16.60 -10.03
C CYS A 215 -7.17 18.03 -10.30
N ILE A 216 -7.64 18.67 -11.36
CA ILE A 216 -7.13 19.98 -11.83
C ILE A 216 -7.22 21.04 -10.72
N ILE A 217 -8.32 21.03 -9.96
CA ILE A 217 -8.58 22.00 -8.89
C ILE A 217 -8.02 21.51 -7.53
N ASN A 218 -8.17 20.23 -7.21
CA ASN A 218 -7.90 19.72 -5.86
C ASN A 218 -6.45 19.28 -5.64
N HIS A 219 -5.78 18.80 -6.70
CA HIS A 219 -4.43 18.21 -6.67
C HIS A 219 -3.43 18.91 -7.61
N PRO A 220 -3.23 20.24 -7.51
CA PRO A 220 -2.30 21.01 -8.37
C PRO A 220 -0.82 20.62 -8.19
N GLN A 221 -0.51 19.73 -7.24
CA GLN A 221 0.76 19.04 -7.13
C GLN A 221 0.82 17.83 -8.10
N TYR A 222 -0.19 16.94 -8.03
CA TYR A 222 -0.23 15.68 -8.77
C TYR A 222 -0.17 15.85 -10.29
N ILE A 223 -0.94 16.80 -10.82
CA ILE A 223 -1.08 17.08 -12.26
C ILE A 223 0.20 17.61 -12.92
N LYS A 224 1.25 17.95 -12.13
CA LYS A 224 2.57 18.30 -12.66
C LYS A 224 3.35 17.10 -13.16
N ALA A 225 3.16 15.94 -12.52
CA ALA A 225 3.89 14.72 -12.83
C ALA A 225 3.13 13.81 -13.79
N ASN A 226 1.78 13.85 -13.79
CA ASN A 226 0.94 12.85 -14.43
C ASN A 226 -0.05 13.44 -15.45
N PHE A 227 -0.24 12.70 -16.55
CA PHE A 227 -1.20 13.01 -17.61
C PHE A 227 -2.65 12.61 -17.32
N ASP A 228 -2.93 11.92 -16.20
CA ASP A 228 -4.25 11.37 -15.82
C ASP A 228 -5.45 12.33 -15.92
N HIS A 229 -5.20 13.64 -15.84
CA HIS A 229 -6.23 14.68 -15.87
C HIS A 229 -6.68 15.07 -17.29
N TYR A 230 -6.12 14.43 -18.33
CA TYR A 230 -6.49 14.58 -19.73
C TYR A 230 -7.39 13.41 -20.16
N ASN A 231 -8.68 13.67 -20.42
CA ASN A 231 -9.64 12.66 -20.86
C ASN A 231 -9.73 12.60 -22.39
N ALA A 232 -10.18 11.46 -22.94
CA ALA A 232 -10.30 11.27 -24.38
C ALA A 232 -11.24 12.28 -25.06
N ASP A 233 -12.26 12.74 -24.34
CA ASP A 233 -13.34 13.58 -24.85
C ASP A 233 -13.05 15.09 -24.76
N ASP A 234 -12.30 15.53 -23.73
CA ASP A 234 -12.00 16.95 -23.48
C ASP A 234 -10.64 17.41 -24.01
N THR A 235 -9.69 16.49 -24.22
CA THR A 235 -8.31 16.85 -24.50
C THR A 235 -8.12 17.23 -25.97
N SER A 236 -7.57 18.42 -26.25
CA SER A 236 -7.37 18.89 -27.61
C SER A 236 -6.48 17.95 -28.45
N PRO A 237 -6.66 17.85 -29.78
CA PRO A 237 -5.87 16.94 -30.64
C PRO A 237 -4.36 17.13 -30.50
N ARG A 238 -3.88 18.37 -30.40
CA ARG A 238 -2.47 18.72 -30.19
C ARG A 238 -1.90 18.18 -28.86
N VAL A 239 -2.71 18.18 -27.80
CA VAL A 239 -2.29 17.64 -26.50
C VAL A 239 -2.32 16.11 -26.52
N ARG A 240 -3.33 15.49 -27.17
CA ARG A 240 -3.33 14.04 -27.43
C ARG A 240 -2.09 13.59 -28.20
N GLU A 241 -1.74 14.28 -29.29
CA GLU A 241 -0.54 14.02 -30.08
C GLU A 241 0.75 14.11 -29.26
N ALA A 242 0.89 15.15 -28.42
CA ALA A 242 2.03 15.29 -27.51
C ALA A 242 2.12 14.16 -26.47
N ILE A 243 0.99 13.75 -25.87
CA ILE A 243 0.93 12.62 -24.93
C ILE A 243 1.33 11.32 -25.64
N THR A 244 0.79 11.05 -26.83
CA THR A 244 1.15 9.88 -27.64
C THR A 244 2.65 9.86 -27.95
N ALA A 245 3.25 10.99 -28.34
CA ALA A 245 4.68 11.08 -28.61
C ALA A 245 5.54 10.76 -27.37
N VAL A 246 5.12 11.21 -26.17
CA VAL A 246 5.77 10.84 -24.90
C VAL A 246 5.61 9.35 -24.60
N VAL A 247 4.39 8.79 -24.72
CA VAL A 247 4.11 7.36 -24.51
C VAL A 247 4.98 6.49 -25.43
N THR A 248 4.96 6.71 -26.74
CA THR A 248 5.72 5.92 -27.71
C THR A 248 7.23 5.97 -27.45
N ARG A 249 7.77 7.15 -27.11
CA ARG A 249 9.18 7.35 -26.79
C ARG A 249 9.59 6.61 -25.51
N SER A 250 8.79 6.74 -24.44
CA SER A 250 9.04 6.08 -23.16
C SER A 250 8.87 4.56 -23.25
N GLU A 251 7.81 4.05 -23.89
CA GLU A 251 7.61 2.60 -24.05
C GLU A 251 8.71 1.95 -24.91
N LYS A 252 9.24 2.65 -25.94
CA LYS A 252 10.42 2.15 -26.66
C LYS A 252 11.63 2.02 -25.73
N LYS A 253 11.99 3.09 -25.00
CA LYS A 253 13.12 3.06 -24.05
C LYS A 253 12.93 1.97 -22.98
N TRP A 254 11.73 1.81 -22.44
CA TRP A 254 11.43 0.77 -21.46
C TRP A 254 11.62 -0.62 -22.04
N THR A 255 11.16 -0.85 -23.27
CA THR A 255 11.37 -2.12 -23.99
C THR A 255 12.87 -2.38 -24.22
N ASP A 256 13.63 -1.37 -24.66
CA ASP A 256 15.09 -1.44 -24.81
C ASP A 256 15.80 -1.80 -23.48
N ASN A 257 15.27 -1.30 -22.36
CA ASN A 257 15.73 -1.56 -20.99
C ASN A 257 15.11 -2.82 -20.33
N GLY A 258 14.38 -3.67 -21.07
CA GLY A 258 13.80 -4.92 -20.57
C GLY A 258 12.56 -4.78 -19.67
N LEU A 259 11.91 -3.61 -19.65
CA LEU A 259 10.63 -3.37 -18.98
C LEU A 259 9.48 -3.52 -19.99
N ALA A 260 8.44 -4.29 -19.63
CA ALA A 260 7.32 -4.55 -20.52
C ALA A 260 6.48 -3.28 -20.80
N PRO A 261 6.23 -2.93 -22.08
CA PRO A 261 5.24 -1.92 -22.45
C PRO A 261 3.83 -2.42 -22.06
N THR A 262 3.01 -1.52 -21.52
CA THR A 262 1.71 -1.86 -20.91
C THR A 262 0.65 -0.77 -21.05
N HIS A 263 0.96 0.36 -21.70
CA HIS A 263 -0.01 1.42 -21.99
C HIS A 263 -0.88 1.03 -23.21
N LYS A 264 -1.86 0.16 -23.00
CA LYS A 264 -2.72 -0.33 -24.08
C LYS A 264 -3.67 0.73 -24.67
N GLN A 265 -4.05 1.75 -23.90
CA GLN A 265 -4.97 2.82 -24.31
C GLN A 265 -4.86 4.02 -23.36
N THR A 266 -5.03 5.24 -23.89
CA THR A 266 -5.23 6.46 -23.09
C THR A 266 -6.55 6.38 -22.32
N GLY A 267 -6.45 6.25 -20.99
CA GLY A 267 -7.59 6.06 -20.10
C GLY A 267 -7.33 4.95 -19.09
N MET A 268 -8.40 4.40 -18.51
CA MET A 268 -8.29 3.26 -17.61
C MET A 268 -8.33 1.94 -18.40
N THR A 269 -7.50 0.98 -18.01
CA THR A 269 -7.63 -0.42 -18.44
C THR A 269 -9.03 -0.94 -18.13
N VAL A 270 -9.58 -1.82 -18.98
CA VAL A 270 -10.82 -2.56 -18.70
C VAL A 270 -10.65 -3.34 -17.40
N PHE A 271 -11.23 -2.79 -16.33
CA PHE A 271 -11.12 -3.25 -14.95
C PHE A 271 -12.07 -2.41 -14.06
N PRO A 272 -12.91 -3.05 -13.22
CA PRO A 272 -13.15 -4.49 -13.16
C PRO A 272 -13.83 -5.02 -14.43
N ASP A 273 -13.73 -6.33 -14.64
CA ASP A 273 -14.65 -7.08 -15.50
C ASP A 273 -15.11 -8.31 -14.72
N ALA A 274 -16.37 -8.32 -14.30
CA ALA A 274 -16.95 -9.39 -13.49
C ALA A 274 -17.47 -10.58 -14.32
N GLU A 275 -17.63 -10.42 -15.63
CA GLU A 275 -18.02 -11.51 -16.54
C GLU A 275 -16.81 -12.41 -16.86
N HIS A 276 -15.59 -11.84 -16.81
CA HIS A 276 -14.32 -12.50 -17.13
C HIS A 276 -13.36 -12.67 -15.93
N ASP A 277 -13.86 -12.60 -14.69
CA ASP A 277 -13.08 -12.72 -13.44
C ASP A 277 -11.88 -11.74 -13.29
N VAL A 278 -11.92 -10.57 -13.95
CA VAL A 278 -10.84 -9.56 -13.92
C VAL A 278 -11.02 -8.61 -12.73
N TRP A 279 -10.65 -9.11 -11.55
CA TRP A 279 -10.62 -8.36 -10.29
C TRP A 279 -9.31 -7.56 -10.06
N PHE A 280 -8.39 -7.54 -11.03
CA PHE A 280 -7.06 -6.92 -10.95
C PHE A 280 -6.68 -6.16 -12.23
N SER A 281 -5.75 -5.21 -12.11
CA SER A 281 -5.19 -4.48 -13.25
C SER A 281 -3.84 -3.87 -12.90
N ALA A 282 -2.88 -3.90 -13.83
CA ALA A 282 -1.63 -3.16 -13.70
C ALA A 282 -1.16 -2.60 -15.05
N ASN A 283 -0.59 -1.40 -15.02
CA ASN A 283 -0.04 -0.73 -16.20
C ASN A 283 1.03 0.31 -15.79
N ARG A 284 1.99 0.56 -16.66
CA ARG A 284 2.99 1.64 -16.52
C ARG A 284 2.55 2.83 -17.38
N THR A 285 2.72 4.05 -16.86
CA THR A 285 2.40 5.30 -17.56
C THR A 285 3.58 6.27 -17.48
N PRO A 286 3.89 7.03 -18.55
CA PRO A 286 4.97 8.00 -18.49
C PRO A 286 4.61 9.15 -17.54
N LEU A 287 5.64 9.78 -16.99
CA LEU A 287 5.52 11.06 -16.32
C LEU A 287 5.73 12.19 -17.33
N VAL A 288 5.39 13.42 -16.95
CA VAL A 288 5.64 14.63 -17.75
C VAL A 288 7.14 14.83 -18.00
N ASP A 289 7.52 15.36 -19.17
CA ASP A 289 8.92 15.58 -19.53
C ASP A 289 9.70 16.35 -18.44
N GLY A 290 10.77 15.72 -17.93
CA GLY A 290 11.58 16.22 -16.80
C GLY A 290 11.29 15.56 -15.45
N TRP A 291 10.16 14.87 -15.29
CA TRP A 291 9.81 14.13 -14.07
C TRP A 291 10.28 12.66 -14.17
N VAL A 292 10.96 12.19 -13.11
CA VAL A 292 11.37 10.78 -12.92
C VAL A 292 10.77 10.16 -11.64
N SER A 293 10.10 10.97 -10.83
CA SER A 293 9.38 10.54 -9.64
C SER A 293 8.16 11.43 -9.39
N GLU A 294 7.13 10.92 -8.70
CA GLU A 294 5.90 11.67 -8.35
C GLU A 294 6.11 12.65 -7.17
N SER A 295 7.16 13.46 -7.27
CA SER A 295 7.60 14.47 -6.30
C SER A 295 7.33 15.90 -6.77
N MET A 296 7.35 16.84 -5.82
CA MET A 296 7.06 18.27 -5.98
C MET A 296 7.85 18.99 -7.09
N ASP A 297 9.02 18.44 -7.43
CA ASP A 297 10.00 18.96 -8.41
C ASP A 297 10.44 17.92 -9.45
N GLY A 298 9.86 16.72 -9.41
CA GLY A 298 10.09 15.63 -10.37
C GLY A 298 11.37 14.82 -10.17
N THR A 299 12.28 15.25 -9.31
CA THR A 299 13.48 14.48 -8.99
C THR A 299 13.19 13.40 -7.94
N ARG A 300 14.07 12.40 -7.84
CA ARG A 300 13.94 11.30 -6.87
C ARG A 300 13.97 11.82 -5.43
N VAL A 301 13.13 11.21 -4.58
CA VAL A 301 13.17 11.35 -3.12
C VAL A 301 14.04 10.28 -2.45
N ALA A 302 14.41 9.21 -3.16
CA ALA A 302 15.22 8.10 -2.63
C ALA A 302 16.21 7.54 -3.68
N PRO A 303 17.08 6.58 -3.32
CA PRO A 303 17.80 5.73 -4.28
C PRO A 303 16.84 4.92 -5.17
N LEU A 304 17.32 4.35 -6.28
CA LEU A 304 16.47 3.48 -7.12
C LEU A 304 15.96 2.26 -6.33
N MET A 305 14.67 2.00 -6.47
CA MET A 305 13.97 0.87 -5.86
C MET A 305 13.98 -0.31 -6.83
N GLY A 306 14.21 -1.52 -6.33
CA GLY A 306 14.18 -2.71 -7.16
C GLY A 306 15.33 -2.75 -8.17
N HIS A 307 15.02 -3.10 -9.42
CA HIS A 307 15.99 -3.56 -10.42
C HIS A 307 16.19 -2.59 -11.60
N TYR A 308 15.66 -1.38 -11.50
CA TYR A 308 15.82 -0.34 -12.50
C TYR A 308 17.29 0.12 -12.65
N GLN A 309 17.73 0.31 -13.89
CA GLN A 309 19.08 0.79 -14.22
C GLN A 309 19.16 2.33 -14.28
N ASP A 310 18.06 2.98 -14.65
CA ASP A 310 17.93 4.44 -14.65
C ASP A 310 16.59 4.89 -14.03
N ALA A 311 16.37 6.21 -13.92
CA ALA A 311 15.24 6.78 -13.19
C ALA A 311 13.97 7.00 -14.06
N ASP A 312 14.09 7.02 -15.38
CA ASP A 312 12.98 7.28 -16.30
C ASP A 312 12.30 5.95 -16.69
N VAL A 313 11.53 5.45 -15.73
CA VAL A 313 10.67 4.24 -15.84
C VAL A 313 9.18 4.57 -15.69
N GLY A 314 8.82 5.86 -15.76
CA GLY A 314 7.46 6.34 -15.49
C GLY A 314 6.97 5.99 -14.08
N THR A 315 5.65 5.87 -13.94
CA THR A 315 5.00 5.31 -12.74
C THR A 315 4.27 4.01 -13.05
N LEU A 316 4.48 3.00 -12.22
CA LEU A 316 3.76 1.72 -12.22
C LEU A 316 2.49 1.86 -11.38
N ARG A 317 1.35 1.52 -11.97
CA ARG A 317 0.03 1.60 -11.33
C ARG A 317 -0.56 0.21 -11.23
N ILE A 318 -0.85 -0.26 -10.02
CA ILE A 318 -1.55 -1.53 -9.76
C ILE A 318 -2.88 -1.24 -9.05
N ARG A 319 -3.93 -2.02 -9.34
CA ARG A 319 -5.26 -1.93 -8.74
C ARG A 319 -5.85 -3.33 -8.57
N THR A 320 -6.52 -3.60 -7.46
CA THR A 320 -7.32 -4.81 -7.25
C THR A 320 -8.58 -4.47 -6.45
N LEU A 321 -9.76 -4.82 -6.98
CA LEU A 321 -11.00 -4.70 -6.20
C LEU A 321 -11.04 -5.79 -5.12
N PRO A 322 -11.69 -5.52 -3.96
CA PRO A 322 -12.38 -4.29 -3.59
C PRO A 322 -11.52 -3.32 -2.76
N ASN A 323 -10.20 -3.51 -2.67
CA ASN A 323 -9.47 -2.92 -1.53
C ASN A 323 -8.06 -2.34 -1.76
N PHE A 324 -7.48 -2.33 -2.97
CA PHE A 324 -6.10 -1.84 -3.13
C PHE A 324 -5.80 -1.12 -4.43
N TRP A 325 -5.00 -0.05 -4.31
CA TRP A 325 -4.25 0.52 -5.42
C TRP A 325 -2.81 0.85 -5.00
N ASN A 326 -1.91 0.92 -5.96
CA ASN A 326 -0.53 1.35 -5.80
C ASN A 326 -0.10 2.25 -6.97
N HIS A 327 0.72 3.25 -6.66
CA HIS A 327 1.47 4.09 -7.60
C HIS A 327 2.96 3.95 -7.22
N SER A 328 3.87 3.68 -8.14
CA SER A 328 5.29 3.50 -7.83
C SER A 328 6.21 4.09 -8.90
N SER A 329 7.09 4.99 -8.47
CA SER A 329 8.13 5.60 -9.31
C SER A 329 9.42 4.75 -9.30
N CYS A 330 10.48 5.24 -9.95
CA CYS A 330 11.79 4.57 -10.00
C CYS A 330 12.46 4.34 -8.63
N ASP A 331 12.06 5.09 -7.60
CA ASP A 331 12.77 5.24 -6.32
C ASP A 331 11.93 4.88 -5.09
N HIS A 332 10.61 4.79 -5.25
CA HIS A 332 9.69 4.48 -4.16
C HIS A 332 8.38 3.89 -4.68
N GLY A 333 7.69 3.15 -3.83
CA GLY A 333 6.34 2.65 -4.06
C GLY A 333 5.35 3.18 -3.04
N VAL A 334 4.13 3.45 -3.48
CA VAL A 334 3.05 3.98 -2.64
C VAL A 334 1.82 3.10 -2.76
N SER A 335 1.54 2.32 -1.71
CA SER A 335 0.38 1.42 -1.66
C SER A 335 -0.72 1.99 -0.77
N THR A 336 -1.98 1.85 -1.18
CA THR A 336 -3.15 2.19 -0.37
C THR A 336 -4.04 0.96 -0.22
N ARG A 337 -4.43 0.64 1.02
CA ARG A 337 -5.33 -0.46 1.39
C ARG A 337 -6.59 0.11 2.03
N LEU A 338 -7.76 -0.25 1.50
CA LEU A 338 -9.07 0.01 2.11
C LEU A 338 -9.51 -1.18 2.97
N LEU A 339 -10.30 -0.91 4.00
CA LEU A 339 -11.03 -1.92 4.78
C LEU A 339 -12.41 -1.35 5.18
N PRO A 340 -13.49 -2.15 5.14
CA PRO A 340 -14.84 -1.68 5.45
C PRO A 340 -15.04 -1.60 6.98
N VAL A 341 -15.72 -0.55 7.44
CA VAL A 341 -15.98 -0.29 8.88
C VAL A 341 -17.46 0.04 9.15
N GLY A 342 -18.26 0.20 8.09
CA GLY A 342 -19.71 0.44 8.15
C GLY A 342 -20.23 1.02 6.83
N PRO A 343 -21.55 1.20 6.67
CA PRO A 343 -22.16 1.70 5.43
C PRO A 343 -21.60 3.07 5.00
N GLN A 344 -21.17 3.89 5.96
CA GLN A 344 -20.63 5.23 5.72
C GLN A 344 -19.21 5.42 6.31
N GLN A 345 -18.47 4.34 6.59
CA GLN A 345 -17.11 4.41 7.13
C GLN A 345 -16.17 3.38 6.50
N THR A 346 -14.97 3.84 6.14
CA THR A 346 -13.91 3.02 5.54
C THR A 346 -12.58 3.37 6.19
N ALA A 347 -11.81 2.37 6.62
CA ALA A 347 -10.43 2.56 7.07
C ALA A 347 -9.49 2.55 5.86
N ILE A 348 -8.49 3.44 5.88
CA ILE A 348 -7.44 3.53 4.86
C ILE A 348 -6.09 3.42 5.55
N ARG A 349 -5.26 2.47 5.09
CA ARG A 349 -3.80 2.47 5.33
C ARG A 349 -3.09 2.91 4.06
N VAL A 350 -2.18 3.88 4.20
CA VAL A 350 -1.25 4.28 3.14
C VAL A 350 0.17 3.91 3.55
N TYR A 351 0.90 3.27 2.65
CA TYR A 351 2.30 2.86 2.78
C TYR A 351 3.19 3.68 1.84
N TRP A 352 4.36 4.08 2.32
CA TRP A 352 5.49 4.52 1.49
C TRP A 352 6.63 3.53 1.68
N LEU A 353 7.05 2.96 0.55
CA LEU A 353 7.99 1.86 0.43
C LEU A 353 9.22 2.35 -0.33
N VAL A 354 10.40 2.00 0.16
CA VAL A 354 11.69 2.27 -0.50
C VAL A 354 12.52 0.99 -0.49
N ASP A 355 13.59 0.96 -1.25
CA ASP A 355 14.54 -0.16 -1.22
C ASP A 355 15.14 -0.35 0.19
N GLU A 356 15.38 -1.59 0.62
CA GLU A 356 16.13 -1.89 1.86
C GLU A 356 17.48 -1.13 1.93
N LYS A 357 18.12 -0.91 0.78
CA LYS A 357 19.41 -0.24 0.62
C LYS A 357 19.34 1.29 0.77
N ALA A 358 18.14 1.84 0.89
CA ALA A 358 17.92 3.26 1.14
C ALA A 358 18.09 3.66 2.62
N ALA A 359 18.25 2.69 3.53
CA ALA A 359 18.45 2.99 4.96
C ALA A 359 19.78 3.72 5.26
N PRO A 360 19.82 4.63 6.26
CA PRO A 360 18.71 5.11 7.08
C PRO A 360 17.78 6.08 6.33
N ALA A 361 16.59 6.31 6.87
CA ALA A 361 15.57 7.21 6.31
C ALA A 361 16.03 8.67 6.08
N GLU A 362 17.19 9.06 6.63
CA GLU A 362 17.90 10.31 6.33
C GLU A 362 18.24 10.47 4.84
N ARG A 363 18.30 9.37 4.07
CA ARG A 363 18.47 9.36 2.60
C ARG A 363 17.16 9.44 1.82
N CYS A 364 16.02 9.55 2.50
CA CYS A 364 14.68 9.47 1.90
C CYS A 364 13.89 10.76 2.17
N GLU A 365 13.83 11.66 1.19
CA GLU A 365 13.13 12.94 1.30
C GLU A 365 11.61 12.82 1.05
N LEU A 366 10.95 11.89 1.76
CA LEU A 366 9.53 11.57 1.55
C LEU A 366 8.57 12.76 1.77
N GLN A 367 9.03 13.83 2.44
CA GLN A 367 8.31 15.12 2.52
C GLN A 367 8.19 15.87 1.19
N ARG A 368 9.03 15.57 0.19
CA ARG A 368 8.96 16.11 -1.18
C ARG A 368 8.09 15.28 -2.11
N LEU A 369 7.64 14.10 -1.69
CA LEU A 369 6.52 13.44 -2.37
C LEU A 369 5.29 14.33 -2.27
N HIS A 370 4.44 14.25 -3.29
CA HIS A 370 3.17 14.95 -3.30
C HIS A 370 2.27 14.46 -2.14
N ALA A 371 2.31 15.15 -0.99
CA ALA A 371 1.53 14.79 0.20
C ALA A 371 -0.01 14.83 0.02
N ARG A 372 -0.48 15.19 -1.18
CA ARG A 372 -1.87 15.08 -1.64
C ARG A 372 -2.10 14.09 -2.80
N SER A 373 -1.08 13.69 -3.57
CA SER A 373 -1.27 12.75 -4.71
C SER A 373 -1.78 11.39 -4.24
N VAL A 374 -1.40 11.00 -3.03
CA VAL A 374 -1.82 9.75 -2.40
C VAL A 374 -3.23 9.89 -1.81
N PHE A 375 -4.15 10.40 -2.65
CA PHE A 375 -5.58 10.62 -2.44
C PHE A 375 -5.97 10.81 -0.96
N SER A 376 -5.42 11.85 -0.32
CA SER A 376 -5.64 12.08 1.12
C SER A 376 -7.04 12.66 1.37
N LEU A 377 -8.04 11.77 1.44
CA LEU A 377 -9.46 12.10 1.60
C LEU A 377 -9.79 12.78 2.96
N GLN A 378 -8.80 12.95 3.85
CA GLN A 378 -8.90 13.78 5.06
C GLN A 378 -9.34 15.23 4.77
N GLY A 379 -9.09 15.74 3.56
CA GLY A 379 -9.59 17.04 3.11
C GLY A 379 -11.13 17.12 3.08
N ILE A 380 -11.79 16.04 2.65
CA ILE A 380 -13.26 15.99 2.44
C ILE A 380 -14.00 16.07 3.79
N GLN A 381 -13.50 15.38 4.82
CA GLN A 381 -14.16 15.31 6.13
C GLN A 381 -14.31 16.66 6.86
N ARG A 382 -13.49 17.67 6.55
CA ARG A 382 -13.42 18.92 7.32
C ARG A 382 -14.48 19.97 6.94
N GLY A 383 -15.47 19.60 6.11
CA GLY A 383 -16.59 20.48 5.73
C GLY A 383 -16.16 21.75 4.99
N LYS A 384 -14.96 21.74 4.39
CA LYS A 384 -14.33 22.91 3.78
C LYS A 384 -13.84 22.57 2.38
N PHE A 385 -14.66 22.91 1.37
CA PHE A 385 -14.21 23.18 0.00
C PHE A 385 -13.40 24.50 -0.07
N ARG A 386 -12.40 24.61 0.81
CA ARG A 386 -11.36 25.64 0.84
C ARG A 386 -10.07 24.93 1.19
N ALA A 387 -9.14 24.90 0.25
CA ALA A 387 -7.84 24.27 0.44
C ALA A 387 -7.10 24.92 1.63
N LEU A 388 -7.03 24.24 2.77
CA LEU A 388 -6.11 24.63 3.83
C LEU A 388 -4.69 24.45 3.31
N VAL A 389 -4.02 25.57 3.08
CA VAL A 389 -2.58 25.66 2.93
C VAL A 389 -1.99 25.38 4.31
N PHE A 390 -1.29 24.25 4.48
CA PHE A 390 -0.43 24.05 5.64
C PHE A 390 0.80 24.95 5.52
N LYS A 391 0.66 26.18 6.02
CA LYS A 391 1.79 27.00 6.48
C LYS A 391 2.03 26.63 7.95
N GLU A 392 2.94 25.71 8.22
CA GLU A 392 3.60 25.60 9.52
C GLU A 392 5.08 25.27 9.34
N ASP A 393 5.93 25.90 10.15
CA ASP A 393 7.38 25.90 9.99
C ASP A 393 8.04 24.62 10.52
N PHE A 394 8.86 24.00 9.67
CA PHE A 394 9.77 22.92 10.06
C PHE A 394 10.94 23.43 10.94
N LYS A 395 10.65 23.91 12.16
CA LYS A 395 11.66 24.27 13.18
C LYS A 395 11.05 24.46 14.59
N LYS A 396 11.06 23.39 15.40
CA LYS A 396 11.39 23.43 16.84
C LYS A 396 11.66 22.04 17.42
N ARG A 397 12.29 22.00 18.59
CA ARG A 397 12.92 20.82 19.20
C ARG A 397 11.95 20.02 20.07
N PHE A 398 12.20 18.72 20.22
CA PHE A 398 11.63 17.92 21.30
C PHE A 398 12.02 18.51 22.67
N VAL A 399 11.04 18.71 23.55
CA VAL A 399 11.21 18.99 24.98
C VAL A 399 10.11 18.26 25.74
N VAL A 400 10.43 17.65 26.89
CA VAL A 400 9.48 16.91 27.74
C VAL A 400 9.24 17.71 29.02
N ALA A 401 8.00 18.18 29.22
CA ALA A 401 7.44 18.76 30.46
C ALA A 401 5.97 19.16 30.20
N ASP A 402 5.09 19.38 31.18
CA ASP A 402 4.86 18.74 32.49
C ASP A 402 3.39 19.03 32.87
N VAL A 403 2.75 18.20 33.69
CA VAL A 403 1.30 18.27 33.95
C VAL A 403 0.99 19.08 35.22
N ARG A 404 0.56 20.34 35.06
CA ARG A 404 -0.14 21.09 36.12
C ARG A 404 -1.14 22.14 35.59
N ARG A 405 -2.37 22.05 36.12
CA ARG A 405 -3.40 23.10 36.29
C ARG A 405 -3.85 23.93 35.06
N LEU A 406 -5.14 23.80 34.75
CA LEU A 406 -6.09 24.92 34.90
C LEU A 406 -7.48 24.37 35.29
N ARG A 407 -8.39 25.24 35.76
CA ARG A 407 -9.65 24.84 36.43
C ARG A 407 -10.88 25.14 35.57
N SER A 408 -11.93 24.32 35.77
CA SER A 408 -13.36 24.60 35.68
C SER A 408 -13.89 25.67 34.70
N ILE A 409 -14.77 25.24 33.80
CA ILE A 409 -16.10 25.84 33.62
C ILE A 409 -17.06 24.72 33.17
N SER A 410 -18.30 24.78 33.63
CA SER A 410 -19.43 23.91 33.27
C SER A 410 -20.56 24.82 32.73
N ASP A 411 -21.62 24.37 32.06
CA ASP A 411 -22.10 23.03 31.67
C ASP A 411 -22.65 23.11 30.23
N PHE A 412 -22.57 22.03 29.44
CA PHE A 412 -23.59 21.68 28.44
C PHE A 412 -23.37 20.24 27.91
N GLY A 413 -24.43 19.42 27.95
CA GLY A 413 -24.31 17.97 27.77
C GLY A 413 -24.29 17.48 26.32
N PHE A 414 -23.12 17.52 25.66
CA PHE A 414 -22.88 16.73 24.44
C PHE A 414 -21.62 15.87 24.59
N ARG A 415 -21.79 14.54 24.46
CA ARG A 415 -20.71 13.56 24.61
C ARG A 415 -19.87 13.45 23.33
N ILE A 416 -19.08 14.49 23.05
CA ILE A 416 -18.08 14.45 21.99
C ILE A 416 -17.05 13.36 22.32
N LEU A 417 -17.01 12.30 21.52
CA LEU A 417 -15.89 11.36 21.50
C LEU A 417 -14.63 12.15 21.12
N LYS A 418 -13.74 12.37 22.09
CA LYS A 418 -12.52 13.14 21.87
C LYS A 418 -11.62 12.40 20.88
N ASN A 419 -11.03 13.18 19.97
CA ASN A 419 -10.11 12.68 18.96
C ASN A 419 -9.03 11.78 19.58
N GLU A 420 -8.98 10.52 19.18
CA GLU A 420 -7.73 9.76 19.25
C GLU A 420 -6.76 10.38 18.22
N PRO A 421 -5.45 10.49 18.55
CA PRO A 421 -4.46 10.95 17.58
C PRO A 421 -4.31 9.93 16.44
N PRO A 422 -3.89 10.36 15.23
CA PRO A 422 -3.57 9.42 14.16
C PRO A 422 -2.47 8.46 14.63
N TYR A 423 -2.71 7.15 14.49
CA TYR A 423 -1.87 6.11 15.06
C TYR A 423 -0.56 5.97 14.28
N VAL A 424 0.46 6.77 14.64
CA VAL A 424 1.79 6.70 14.03
C VAL A 424 2.51 5.47 14.55
N ARG A 425 2.39 4.34 13.83
CA ARG A 425 3.22 3.15 14.07
C ARG A 425 4.66 3.41 13.62
N CYS A 426 5.50 3.76 14.57
CA CYS A 426 6.94 3.85 14.39
C CYS A 426 7.55 2.44 14.23
N TYR A 427 7.86 2.05 12.99
CA TYR A 427 8.70 0.88 12.70
C TYR A 427 10.18 1.18 13.05
N SER A 428 10.49 1.30 14.34
CA SER A 428 11.85 1.59 14.80
C SER A 428 12.69 0.32 14.88
N ASN A 429 13.49 0.05 13.84
CA ASN A 429 14.56 -0.93 13.89
C ASN A 429 15.63 -0.48 14.90
N LYS A 430 15.50 -0.92 16.17
CA LYS A 430 16.47 -0.70 17.25
C LYS A 430 16.64 -1.97 18.10
N ASN A 431 17.33 -2.96 17.54
CA ASN A 431 17.80 -4.12 18.28
C ASN A 431 19.24 -3.90 18.79
N GLU A 432 19.38 -3.33 19.98
CA GLU A 432 20.53 -3.57 20.85
C GLU A 432 20.04 -3.92 22.26
N SER A 433 19.90 -5.22 22.54
CA SER A 433 19.61 -5.73 23.88
C SER A 433 20.37 -7.04 24.12
N THR A 434 21.52 -6.95 24.79
CA THR A 434 22.30 -8.13 25.18
C THR A 434 21.53 -8.96 26.21
N PRO A 435 21.53 -10.31 26.10
CA PRO A 435 20.70 -11.16 26.94
C PRO A 435 21.22 -11.23 28.38
N LYS A 436 20.48 -10.64 29.33
CA LYS A 436 20.71 -10.88 30.76
C LYS A 436 20.09 -12.21 31.17
N SER A 437 20.92 -13.21 31.38
CA SER A 437 20.52 -14.52 31.90
C SER A 437 19.91 -14.40 33.32
N ARG A 438 18.84 -15.17 33.57
CA ARG A 438 18.20 -15.32 34.88
C ARG A 438 17.88 -16.79 35.14
N ASN A 439 18.90 -17.57 35.52
CA ASN A 439 18.67 -18.89 36.09
C ASN A 439 17.96 -18.76 37.44
N HIS A 440 16.98 -19.64 37.70
CA HIS A 440 16.30 -19.77 38.99
C HIS A 440 16.49 -21.20 39.49
N HIS A 441 17.47 -21.43 40.36
CA HIS A 441 17.63 -22.71 41.08
C HIS A 441 18.21 -22.50 42.50
N HIS A 442 18.14 -23.57 43.31
CA HIS A 442 17.96 -23.45 44.76
C HIS A 442 19.20 -23.11 45.61
N ARG A 443 18.88 -22.56 46.79
CA ARG A 443 19.75 -22.40 47.98
C ARG A 443 20.74 -23.56 48.21
N ARG A 444 22.02 -23.26 48.50
CA ARG A 444 22.77 -23.85 49.65
C ARG A 444 24.06 -23.10 50.04
N ARG A 445 23.99 -22.44 51.20
CA ARG A 445 24.99 -22.19 52.27
C ARG A 445 26.53 -22.31 52.01
N ARG A 446 27.24 -21.29 52.55
CA ARG A 446 28.51 -21.27 53.37
C ARG A 446 29.86 -20.75 52.77
N ARG A 447 30.23 -19.56 53.27
CA ARG A 447 31.50 -19.17 53.95
C ARG A 447 32.88 -19.18 53.22
N ARG A 448 33.61 -18.06 53.41
CA ARG A 448 35.09 -17.88 53.45
C ARG A 448 35.82 -17.98 52.07
N LEU A 449 37.00 -17.38 51.82
CA LEU A 449 37.82 -16.37 52.53
C LEU A 449 38.78 -15.60 51.57
N ARG A 450 39.09 -14.32 51.92
CA ARG A 450 40.31 -13.50 51.68
C ARG A 450 41.34 -13.80 50.54
N ARG A 451 41.67 -12.69 49.84
CA ARG A 451 43.02 -12.12 49.50
C ARG A 451 43.89 -12.73 48.38
N GLY A 452 44.40 -11.81 47.53
CA GLY A 452 45.77 -11.79 46.98
C GLY A 452 45.91 -12.05 45.48
N LEU A 453 46.99 -11.64 44.78
CA LEU A 453 47.92 -10.48 44.92
C LEU A 453 48.93 -10.49 43.74
N ARG A 454 49.22 -9.33 43.10
CA ARG A 454 50.31 -9.11 42.08
C ARG A 454 50.08 -9.87 40.74
N ALA A 455 50.56 -9.49 39.54
CA ALA A 455 51.76 -8.78 39.05
C ALA A 455 53.05 -9.63 39.10
N CYS A 456 53.98 -9.63 38.12
CA CYS A 456 54.07 -8.90 36.84
C CYS A 456 55.00 -9.66 35.83
N GLU A 457 55.04 -9.23 34.56
CA GLU A 457 56.08 -9.54 33.54
C GLU A 457 56.27 -11.04 33.14
N SER A 458 56.95 -11.45 32.05
CA SER A 458 58.04 -10.82 31.27
C SER A 458 58.07 -11.20 29.74
N ARG A 459 59.07 -10.64 29.03
CA ARG A 459 59.48 -10.79 27.59
C ARG A 459 60.28 -12.12 27.36
N PRO A 460 60.80 -12.54 26.15
CA PRO A 460 61.29 -11.75 24.97
C PRO A 460 61.10 -12.35 23.53
N ASP A 461 61.05 -11.54 22.45
CA ASP A 461 62.12 -11.17 21.44
C ASP A 461 62.33 -12.11 20.22
N ARG A 462 62.22 -11.59 18.97
CA ARG A 462 63.30 -11.54 17.91
C ARG A 462 62.86 -11.26 16.44
N ARG A 463 63.41 -10.16 15.87
CA ARG A 463 63.91 -9.96 14.46
C ARG A 463 62.87 -10.04 13.30
N SER A 464 63.00 -9.42 12.11
CA SER A 464 64.00 -8.54 11.40
C SER A 464 63.24 -7.63 10.39
N ALA A 465 63.51 -6.32 10.22
CA ALA A 465 64.49 -5.65 9.32
C ALA A 465 64.37 -5.99 7.80
N ASP A 466 64.50 -5.09 6.79
CA ASP A 466 64.62 -3.61 6.66
C ASP A 466 64.49 -3.20 5.13
N ARG A 467 64.43 -1.88 4.81
CA ARG A 467 64.81 -1.18 3.54
C ARG A 467 63.83 -0.84 2.40
N THR A 468 63.22 0.34 2.55
CA THR A 468 63.30 1.56 1.68
C THR A 468 63.81 1.50 0.21
N ARG A 469 63.16 2.27 -0.70
CA ARG A 469 63.72 3.51 -1.32
C ARG A 469 62.72 4.34 -2.18
N ARG A 470 63.15 5.55 -2.61
CA ARG A 470 62.38 6.59 -3.36
C ARG A 470 62.96 6.86 -4.77
N ARG A 471 62.14 7.40 -5.70
CA ARG A 471 62.42 8.33 -6.86
C ARG A 471 61.12 8.48 -7.70
N ARG A 472 60.91 9.44 -8.61
CA ARG A 472 61.11 10.92 -8.68
C ARG A 472 60.29 11.46 -9.91
N TRP A 473 59.95 12.75 -9.96
CA TRP A 473 59.31 13.49 -11.09
C TRP A 473 60.36 13.90 -12.18
N PRO A 474 60.03 14.57 -13.33
CA PRO A 474 58.81 15.34 -13.74
C PRO A 474 58.22 14.87 -15.12
N GLY A 475 57.45 15.61 -15.96
CA GLY A 475 56.92 17.00 -15.93
C GLY A 475 56.12 17.45 -17.18
N ASP A 476 55.42 18.58 -17.05
CA ASP A 476 55.09 19.69 -17.99
C ASP A 476 54.65 19.50 -19.47
N HIS A 477 53.44 19.99 -19.83
CA HIS A 477 53.21 21.21 -20.65
C HIS A 477 51.73 21.47 -21.06
N VAL A 478 51.38 22.76 -21.23
CA VAL A 478 50.08 23.37 -21.64
C VAL A 478 50.45 24.70 -22.36
N PRO A 479 49.91 25.13 -23.53
CA PRO A 479 48.60 25.84 -23.61
C PRO A 479 47.86 25.92 -24.98
N GLY A 480 46.71 26.64 -25.02
CA GLY A 480 46.04 27.15 -26.23
C GLY A 480 44.56 26.75 -26.33
N ARG A 481 43.57 27.49 -25.78
CA ARG A 481 42.97 28.76 -26.25
C ARG A 481 42.47 28.78 -27.71
N GLY A 482 41.16 28.87 -27.88
CA GLY A 482 40.49 29.23 -29.13
C GLY A 482 38.98 29.44 -28.89
N ALA A 483 38.48 30.65 -29.15
CA ALA A 483 37.05 30.99 -28.99
C ALA A 483 36.55 31.68 -30.26
N LEU A 484 35.37 31.31 -30.77
CA LEU A 484 34.69 32.02 -31.85
C LEU A 484 33.17 31.73 -31.91
N ARG A 485 32.40 32.80 -32.08
CA ARG A 485 31.04 32.93 -32.65
C ARG A 485 31.17 34.12 -33.65
N PRO A 486 30.37 34.28 -34.74
CA PRO A 486 28.92 34.04 -34.75
C PRO A 486 28.23 33.61 -36.09
N GLY A 487 26.96 33.20 -35.99
CA GLY A 487 25.81 33.80 -36.71
C GLY A 487 25.60 33.68 -38.23
N ALA A 488 24.62 32.84 -38.63
CA ALA A 488 23.66 33.06 -39.73
C ALA A 488 22.39 32.22 -39.39
N ARG A 489 21.11 32.63 -39.47
CA ARG A 489 20.32 33.39 -40.47
C ARG A 489 20.23 32.74 -41.86
N LEU A 490 19.15 31.97 -42.06
CA LEU A 490 18.51 31.76 -43.37
C LEU A 490 16.98 31.91 -43.24
N ARG A 491 16.27 32.09 -44.37
CA ARG A 491 14.86 32.52 -44.41
C ARG A 491 13.93 31.54 -45.15
N ARG A 492 12.63 31.76 -44.89
CA ARG A 492 11.40 31.11 -45.40
C ARG A 492 11.36 30.66 -46.87
N ALA A 493 10.59 29.58 -47.06
CA ALA A 493 9.77 29.18 -48.22
C ALA A 493 8.47 28.53 -47.63
N HIS A 494 7.23 28.63 -48.13
CA HIS A 494 6.59 29.29 -49.28
C HIS A 494 7.06 28.78 -50.66
N GLN A 495 6.26 28.13 -51.52
CA GLN A 495 4.81 27.77 -51.57
C GLN A 495 4.67 26.24 -51.89
N ALA A 496 3.52 25.58 -52.14
CA ALA A 496 2.20 26.00 -52.63
C ALA A 496 1.04 25.11 -52.13
N ARG A 497 -0.15 25.29 -52.73
CA ARG A 497 -1.42 24.57 -52.48
C ARG A 497 -1.75 23.62 -53.65
N ASP A 498 -2.96 23.05 -53.58
CA ASP A 498 -3.74 22.43 -54.67
C ASP A 498 -3.35 20.98 -55.03
N ALA A 499 -4.28 20.08 -55.35
CA ALA A 499 -5.74 20.03 -55.14
C ALA A 499 -6.24 18.56 -55.28
N LEU A 500 -7.56 18.34 -55.23
CA LEU A 500 -8.25 17.05 -55.43
C LEU A 500 -8.08 16.05 -54.25
N GLY A 501 -9.04 15.17 -53.93
CA GLY A 501 -10.38 15.01 -54.50
C GLY A 501 -10.88 13.56 -54.44
N GLY A 502 -11.15 13.01 -53.25
CA GLY A 502 -11.53 11.60 -53.06
C GLY A 502 -12.77 11.42 -52.16
N ARG A 503 -13.67 10.50 -52.52
CA ARG A 503 -14.96 10.30 -51.84
C ARG A 503 -14.88 9.28 -50.70
N LEU A 504 -15.58 9.57 -49.60
CA LEU A 504 -15.95 8.59 -48.57
C LEU A 504 -17.16 7.75 -49.03
N PRO A 505 -17.11 6.41 -48.98
CA PRO A 505 -18.28 5.55 -48.88
C PRO A 505 -18.59 5.23 -47.41
N ARG A 506 -19.88 5.30 -47.04
CA ARG A 506 -20.37 4.66 -45.80
C ARG A 506 -20.33 3.14 -45.99
N LEU A 507 -19.93 2.39 -44.96
CA LEU A 507 -20.26 0.96 -44.86
C LEU A 507 -21.07 0.68 -43.60
N THR A 508 -22.01 -0.26 -43.74
CA THR A 508 -23.12 -0.49 -42.82
C THR A 508 -22.85 -1.64 -41.86
N LYS A 509 -23.64 -1.70 -40.77
CA LYS A 509 -23.71 -2.86 -39.87
C LYS A 509 -24.00 -4.13 -40.67
N VAL A 510 -23.20 -5.17 -40.47
CA VAL A 510 -23.59 -6.56 -40.71
C VAL A 510 -23.40 -7.33 -39.41
N ARG A 511 -24.49 -7.82 -38.81
CA ARG A 511 -24.43 -8.88 -37.80
C ARG A 511 -24.08 -10.19 -38.52
N ARG A 512 -23.26 -11.03 -37.91
CA ARG A 512 -23.32 -12.47 -38.17
C ARG A 512 -23.15 -13.25 -36.87
N GLU A 513 -24.14 -14.07 -36.58
CA GLU A 513 -24.06 -15.11 -35.57
C GLU A 513 -23.33 -16.31 -36.16
N ALA A 514 -22.58 -17.03 -35.33
CA ALA A 514 -22.10 -18.37 -35.63
C ALA A 514 -22.06 -19.16 -34.32
N ARG A 515 -22.79 -20.28 -34.27
CA ARG A 515 -22.77 -21.25 -33.17
C ARG A 515 -21.91 -22.46 -33.57
N LEU A 516 -21.33 -23.09 -32.57
CA LEU A 516 -21.02 -24.53 -32.50
C LEU A 516 -20.19 -25.14 -33.65
N ALA A 517 -18.89 -25.28 -33.37
CA ALA A 517 -18.16 -26.54 -33.54
C ALA A 517 -17.26 -26.72 -32.30
#